data_AF-A0A1A8TZ77-F1
#
_entry.id   AF-A0A1A8TZ77-F1
#
_cell.length_a   1.000
_cell.length_b   1.000
_cell.length_c   1.000
_cell.angle_alpha   90.00
_cell.angle_beta   90.00
_cell.angle_gamma   90.00
#
_symmetry.space_group_name_H-M   'P 1'
#
loop_
_entity.id
_entity.type
_entity.pdbx_description
1 polymer ?
#
loop_
_entity_poly.entity_id
_entity_poly.type
_entity_poly.pdbx_seq_one_letter_code
_entity_poly.pdbx_strand_id
1 'polypeptide(L)'
;MSPAVEAQAQEAMDAEQKQKQLQQRQCYMEKGVMLEPFVHQVGGHSCVLRFGEQTICKPLIPREHQFYKSLPAAMRKFTPQYRGVVSVSFEEDDQGNLCLIAYPLHGDPAPDLEDHSADCDSKSKMIKWGQMVTSSLHMDSEHYSKDGRSRHIRKDKENSGHKLQDDMELERRQKAEVLHYRLEHSHSKTSPQLKHNPWSLKCHQQHLQRMKENAKHRNQYKFILLENLTWRHSVPCVLDLKMGTRQHGDDASEEKKAMQIRKCQQSTSALIGVRLCGMQVYHSDTTQLMFMNKYHGRKLTLLGFKEALFQFFHSGRRLRHELLSPVLSRLREMQAALEACESYRFYSSSLLIIYDGASHRKHTRRRTQDGLSEDEEEEDDEEKVETE
;
A
#
# COMPACT_ATOMS: atom_id res chain seq x y z
N MET A 1 -49.86 -14.20 10.19
CA MET A 1 -49.90 -12.73 10.02
C MET A 1 -50.12 -12.45 8.54
N SER A 2 -50.85 -11.40 8.19
CA SER A 2 -51.17 -11.12 6.78
C SER A 2 -49.94 -10.59 6.02
N PRO A 3 -49.73 -10.96 4.75
CA PRO A 3 -48.57 -10.52 3.93
C PRO A 3 -48.36 -9.00 3.88
N ALA A 4 -49.44 -8.23 4.05
CA ALA A 4 -49.41 -6.77 4.10
C ALA A 4 -48.66 -6.20 5.31
N VAL A 5 -48.63 -6.91 6.44
CA VAL A 5 -47.98 -6.45 7.68
C VAL A 5 -46.46 -6.66 7.61
N GLU A 6 -46.01 -7.74 6.99
CA GLU A 6 -44.59 -8.01 6.75
C GLU A 6 -43.98 -7.04 5.72
N ALA A 7 -44.73 -6.70 4.66
CA ALA A 7 -44.29 -5.71 3.67
C ALA A 7 -44.11 -4.31 4.29
N GLN A 8 -45.02 -3.87 5.16
CA GLN A 8 -44.92 -2.58 5.85
C GLN A 8 -43.76 -2.54 6.86
N ALA A 9 -43.47 -3.66 7.53
CA ALA A 9 -42.33 -3.76 8.44
C ALA A 9 -41.00 -3.68 7.68
N GLN A 10 -40.89 -4.30 6.50
CA GLN A 10 -39.69 -4.23 5.67
C GLN A 10 -39.47 -2.82 5.11
N GLU A 11 -40.52 -2.14 4.63
CA GLU A 11 -40.41 -0.76 4.14
C GLU A 11 -39.99 0.23 5.23
N ALA A 12 -40.47 0.03 6.47
CA ALA A 12 -40.06 0.83 7.61
C ALA A 12 -38.58 0.63 7.98
N MET A 13 -38.08 -0.61 7.95
CA MET A 13 -36.66 -0.91 8.18
C MET A 13 -35.78 -0.31 7.08
N ASP A 14 -36.16 -0.44 5.80
CA ASP A 14 -35.43 0.11 4.67
C ASP A 14 -35.40 1.66 4.71
N ALA A 15 -36.49 2.29 5.15
CA ALA A 15 -36.58 3.74 5.34
C ALA A 15 -35.69 4.22 6.50
N GLU A 16 -35.67 3.50 7.62
CA GLU A 16 -34.80 3.82 8.76
C GLU A 16 -33.31 3.67 8.40
N GLN A 17 -32.96 2.63 7.62
CA GLN A 17 -31.61 2.40 7.15
C GLN A 17 -31.17 3.47 6.14
N LYS A 18 -32.06 3.90 5.24
CA LYS A 18 -31.83 5.07 4.36
C LYS A 18 -31.65 6.36 5.14
N GLN A 19 -32.44 6.58 6.19
CA GLN A 19 -32.35 7.80 7.00
C GLN A 19 -31.04 7.84 7.80
N LYS A 20 -30.59 6.71 8.36
CA LYS A 20 -29.26 6.57 8.97
C LYS A 20 -28.13 6.83 7.97
N GLN A 21 -28.22 6.26 6.76
CA GLN A 21 -27.25 6.53 5.68
C GLN A 21 -27.21 8.01 5.27
N LEU A 22 -28.37 8.68 5.19
CA LEU A 22 -28.47 10.10 4.86
C LEU A 22 -27.86 10.98 5.96
N GLN A 23 -28.15 10.68 7.22
CA GLN A 23 -27.63 11.43 8.37
C GLN A 23 -26.11 11.24 8.54
N GLN A 24 -25.61 10.03 8.27
CA GLN A 24 -24.18 9.72 8.23
C GLN A 24 -23.48 10.40 7.05
N ARG A 25 -24.11 10.46 5.87
CA ARG A 25 -23.63 11.25 4.71
C ARG A 25 -23.58 12.74 5.02
N GLN A 26 -24.56 13.26 5.76
CA GLN A 26 -24.60 14.68 6.13
C GLN A 26 -23.51 15.02 7.17
N CYS A 27 -23.28 14.16 8.15
CA CYS A 27 -22.14 14.25 9.08
C CYS A 27 -20.78 14.17 8.35
N TYR A 28 -20.67 13.32 7.32
CA TYR A 28 -19.48 13.20 6.46
C TYR A 28 -19.21 14.46 5.64
N MET A 29 -20.24 15.16 5.18
CA MET A 29 -20.11 16.44 4.46
C MET A 29 -19.61 17.57 5.38
N GLU A 30 -19.91 17.52 6.68
CA GLU A 30 -19.57 18.59 7.63
C GLU A 30 -18.25 18.36 8.39
N LYS A 31 -17.84 17.12 8.66
CA LYS A 31 -16.68 16.83 9.53
C LYS A 31 -15.41 16.36 8.81
N GLY A 32 -15.51 15.90 7.56
CA GLY A 32 -14.37 15.31 6.85
C GLY A 32 -13.84 14.01 7.49
N VAL A 33 -12.87 13.37 6.83
CA VAL A 33 -12.24 12.12 7.28
C VAL A 33 -10.76 12.34 7.48
N MET A 34 -10.28 12.12 8.70
CA MET A 34 -8.85 12.18 8.99
C MET A 34 -8.11 11.01 8.31
N LEU A 35 -7.10 11.34 7.52
CA LEU A 35 -6.32 10.39 6.75
C LEU A 35 -5.13 9.89 7.56
N GLU A 36 -4.84 8.59 7.44
CA GLU A 36 -3.71 7.94 8.11
C GLU A 36 -2.68 7.39 7.10
N PRO A 37 -1.40 7.24 7.48
CA PRO A 37 -0.41 6.56 6.66
C PRO A 37 -0.81 5.12 6.29
N PHE A 38 -0.79 4.77 5.00
CA PHE A 38 -0.96 3.38 4.59
C PHE A 38 0.32 2.56 4.84
N VAL A 39 0.24 1.59 5.73
CA VAL A 39 1.43 0.93 6.31
C VAL A 39 2.02 -0.19 5.45
N HIS A 40 1.27 -0.69 4.48
CA HIS A 40 1.66 -1.80 3.58
C HIS A 40 2.11 -1.34 2.19
N GLN A 41 2.43 -0.05 2.03
CA GLN A 41 3.04 0.44 0.80
C GLN A 41 4.48 -0.07 0.69
N VAL A 42 4.77 -0.86 -0.34
CA VAL A 42 6.12 -1.42 -0.58
C VAL A 42 6.93 -0.66 -1.63
N GLY A 43 6.26 0.16 -2.46
CA GLY A 43 6.85 0.86 -3.60
C GLY A 43 6.26 2.24 -3.84
N GLY A 44 6.80 2.95 -4.83
CA GLY A 44 6.32 4.29 -5.22
C GLY A 44 6.91 5.45 -4.40
N HIS A 45 6.71 6.68 -4.87
CA HIS A 45 7.18 7.91 -4.22
C HIS A 45 6.03 8.77 -3.69
N SER A 46 4.81 8.52 -4.17
CA SER A 46 3.62 9.19 -3.68
C SER A 46 3.19 8.56 -2.37
N CYS A 47 2.85 9.39 -1.38
CA CYS A 47 2.24 8.89 -0.17
C CYS A 47 0.87 8.29 -0.51
N VAL A 48 0.64 7.06 -0.05
CA VAL A 48 -0.67 6.43 -0.02
C VAL A 48 -1.19 6.55 1.40
N LEU A 49 -2.43 7.02 1.52
CA LEU A 49 -3.09 7.24 2.79
C LEU A 49 -4.32 6.35 2.89
N ARG A 50 -4.64 5.90 4.09
CA ARG A 50 -5.86 5.18 4.41
C ARG A 50 -6.99 6.19 4.57
N PHE A 51 -8.05 6.02 3.77
CA PHE A 51 -9.29 6.79 3.88
C PHE A 51 -10.33 6.04 4.73
N GLY A 52 -10.29 4.70 4.69
CA GLY A 52 -11.07 3.81 5.53
C GLY A 52 -10.48 2.40 5.49
N GLU A 53 -11.15 1.41 6.05
CA GLU A 53 -10.66 0.03 5.99
C GLU A 53 -10.54 -0.48 4.56
N GLN A 54 -11.58 -0.29 3.74
CA GLN A 54 -11.64 -0.80 2.37
C GLN A 54 -11.14 0.19 1.31
N THR A 55 -10.71 1.39 1.72
CA THR A 55 -10.39 2.49 0.78
C THR A 55 -9.09 3.17 1.14
N ILE A 56 -8.20 3.28 0.16
CA ILE A 56 -7.01 4.13 0.21
C ILE A 56 -7.19 5.35 -0.69
N CYS A 57 -6.38 6.37 -0.48
CA CYS A 57 -6.32 7.53 -1.33
C CYS A 57 -4.87 7.93 -1.63
N LYS A 58 -4.68 8.61 -2.75
CA LYS A 58 -3.38 9.16 -3.15
C LYS A 58 -3.57 10.46 -3.93
N PRO A 59 -2.56 11.34 -3.97
CA PRO A 59 -2.63 12.58 -4.74
C PRO A 59 -3.04 12.29 -6.19
N LEU A 60 -4.04 13.01 -6.68
CA LEU A 60 -4.62 12.79 -8.00
C LEU A 60 -3.62 13.21 -9.08
N ILE A 61 -3.31 12.28 -9.97
CA ILE A 61 -2.58 12.54 -11.22
C ILE A 61 -3.61 12.52 -12.36
N PRO A 62 -3.77 13.58 -13.17
CA PRO A 62 -4.81 13.66 -14.18
C PRO A 62 -4.84 12.47 -15.15
N ARG A 63 -3.67 12.02 -15.62
CA ARG A 63 -3.54 10.85 -16.51
C ARG A 63 -4.03 9.56 -15.86
N GLU A 64 -3.73 9.36 -14.57
CA GLU A 64 -4.18 8.19 -13.83
C GLU A 64 -5.69 8.24 -13.54
N HIS A 65 -6.20 9.41 -13.19
CA HIS A 65 -7.63 9.60 -13.00
C HIS A 65 -8.41 9.30 -14.28
N GLN A 66 -7.94 9.79 -15.43
CA GLN A 66 -8.53 9.49 -16.72
C GLN A 66 -8.48 8.00 -17.04
N PHE A 67 -7.37 7.32 -16.72
CA PHE A 67 -7.25 5.87 -16.89
C PHE A 67 -8.32 5.10 -16.12
N TYR A 68 -8.57 5.43 -14.85
CA TYR A 68 -9.64 4.78 -14.07
C TYR A 68 -11.04 5.11 -14.60
N LYS A 69 -11.29 6.35 -15.05
CA LYS A 69 -12.59 6.75 -15.64
C LYS A 69 -12.86 6.05 -16.98
N SER A 70 -11.83 5.78 -17.79
CA SER A 70 -11.96 5.13 -19.10
C SER A 70 -11.67 3.64 -19.10
N LEU A 71 -11.43 3.01 -17.94
CA LEU A 71 -10.92 1.65 -17.86
C LEU A 71 -11.85 0.63 -18.55
N PRO A 72 -11.35 -0.18 -19.50
CA PRO A 72 -12.13 -1.21 -20.17
C PRO A 72 -12.66 -2.24 -19.17
N ALA A 73 -13.89 -2.74 -19.40
CA ALA A 73 -14.53 -3.70 -18.51
C ALA A 73 -13.66 -4.94 -18.24
N ALA A 74 -13.00 -5.46 -19.28
CA ALA A 74 -12.10 -6.61 -19.19
C ALA A 74 -10.92 -6.39 -18.22
N MET A 75 -10.47 -5.14 -18.05
CA MET A 75 -9.35 -4.78 -17.19
C MET A 75 -9.75 -4.53 -15.73
N ARG A 76 -11.03 -4.27 -15.44
CA ARG A 76 -11.50 -3.91 -14.09
C ARG A 76 -11.17 -4.96 -13.04
N LYS A 77 -11.21 -6.25 -13.39
CA LYS A 77 -10.86 -7.34 -12.46
C LYS A 77 -9.36 -7.42 -12.10
N PHE A 78 -8.50 -6.68 -12.79
CA PHE A 78 -7.05 -6.66 -12.56
C PHE A 78 -6.54 -5.35 -11.95
N THR A 79 -7.44 -4.40 -11.69
CA THR A 79 -7.12 -3.08 -11.12
C THR A 79 -7.90 -2.86 -9.84
N PRO A 80 -7.39 -2.09 -8.86
CA PRO A 80 -8.18 -1.65 -7.73
C PRO A 80 -9.47 -0.96 -8.19
N GLN A 81 -10.58 -1.20 -7.50
CA GLN A 81 -11.81 -0.48 -7.80
C GLN A 81 -11.62 1.03 -7.59
N TYR A 82 -12.02 1.83 -8.59
CA TYR A 82 -12.08 3.29 -8.47
C TYR A 82 -13.31 3.71 -7.66
N ARG A 83 -13.10 4.53 -6.63
CA ARG A 83 -14.13 4.93 -5.66
C ARG A 83 -14.41 6.44 -5.64
N GLY A 84 -13.92 7.18 -6.65
CA GLY A 84 -14.16 8.61 -6.79
C GLY A 84 -12.96 9.50 -6.44
N VAL A 85 -13.24 10.77 -6.15
CA VAL A 85 -12.25 11.79 -5.82
C VAL A 85 -12.69 12.59 -4.60
N VAL A 86 -11.74 12.91 -3.72
CA VAL A 86 -11.96 13.77 -2.54
C VAL A 86 -11.05 14.98 -2.58
N SER A 87 -11.48 16.05 -1.91
CA SER A 87 -10.63 17.19 -1.54
C SER A 87 -9.86 16.83 -0.28
N VAL A 88 -8.60 17.20 -0.18
CA VAL A 88 -7.78 17.02 1.01
C VAL A 88 -7.16 18.36 1.41
N SER A 89 -7.36 18.76 2.66
CA SER A 89 -6.77 19.95 3.29
C SER A 89 -5.70 19.55 4.30
N PHE A 90 -4.79 20.50 4.57
CA PHE A 90 -3.96 20.45 5.77
C PHE A 90 -4.63 21.25 6.87
N GLU A 91 -4.77 20.62 8.03
CA GLU A 91 -5.34 21.21 9.23
C GLU A 91 -4.42 20.95 10.42
N GLU A 92 -4.46 21.84 11.40
CA GLU A 92 -3.76 21.63 12.67
C GLU A 92 -4.77 21.07 13.68
N ASP A 93 -4.41 19.98 14.35
CA ASP A 93 -5.21 19.48 15.47
C ASP A 93 -5.08 20.41 16.69
N ASP A 94 -5.87 20.16 17.73
CA ASP A 94 -5.88 20.95 18.98
C ASP A 94 -4.50 20.98 19.69
N GLN A 95 -3.56 20.12 19.29
CA GLN A 95 -2.21 20.02 19.81
C GLN A 95 -1.16 20.64 18.86
N GLY A 96 -1.59 21.30 17.76
CA GLY A 96 -0.72 21.91 16.76
C GLY A 96 -0.04 20.92 15.82
N ASN A 97 -0.47 19.65 15.80
CA ASN A 97 0.04 18.67 14.84
C ASN A 97 -0.70 18.79 13.51
N LEU A 98 0.04 18.61 12.44
CA LEU A 98 -0.50 18.63 11.10
C LEU A 98 -1.27 17.34 10.80
N CYS A 99 -2.57 17.47 10.51
CA CYS A 99 -3.46 16.42 10.05
C CYS A 99 -3.86 16.66 8.58
N LEU A 100 -4.19 15.56 7.90
CA LEU A 100 -4.77 15.60 6.56
C LEU A 100 -6.24 15.21 6.66
N ILE A 101 -7.13 16.10 6.26
CA ILE A 101 -8.58 15.86 6.33
C ILE A 101 -9.14 15.78 4.91
N ALA A 102 -9.85 14.69 4.62
CA ALA A 102 -10.50 14.46 3.34
C ALA A 102 -11.98 14.83 3.38
N TYR A 103 -12.40 15.68 2.45
CA TYR A 103 -13.77 16.12 2.26
C TYR A 103 -14.33 15.61 0.93
N PRO A 104 -15.59 15.15 0.89
CA PRO A 104 -16.25 14.84 -0.38
C PRO A 104 -16.25 16.03 -1.34
N LEU A 105 -16.13 15.75 -2.63
CA LEU A 105 -16.36 16.75 -3.68
C LEU A 105 -17.84 16.74 -4.06
N HIS A 106 -18.48 17.92 -4.11
CA HIS A 106 -19.84 18.04 -4.63
C HIS A 106 -19.90 17.55 -6.09
N GLY A 107 -20.71 16.53 -6.37
CA GLY A 107 -21.04 16.08 -7.73
C GLY A 107 -20.45 14.74 -8.19
N ASP A 108 -19.64 14.04 -7.41
CA ASP A 108 -19.28 12.62 -7.67
C ASP A 108 -20.15 11.68 -6.80
N PRO A 109 -20.61 10.52 -7.31
CA PRO A 109 -21.37 9.56 -6.51
C PRO A 109 -20.54 9.13 -5.30
N ALA A 110 -21.13 9.22 -4.11
CA ALA A 110 -20.43 8.93 -2.86
C ALA A 110 -19.83 7.53 -2.89
N PRO A 111 -18.61 7.33 -2.36
CA PRO A 111 -18.06 6.00 -2.17
C PRO A 111 -19.00 5.18 -1.28
N ASP A 112 -19.26 3.93 -1.66
CA ASP A 112 -20.04 2.96 -0.88
C ASP A 112 -19.47 2.86 0.55
N LEU A 113 -20.18 3.48 1.50
CA LEU A 113 -20.01 3.24 2.92
C LEU A 113 -20.97 2.10 3.27
N GLU A 114 -20.52 0.86 3.08
CA GLU A 114 -21.23 -0.28 3.66
C GLU A 114 -20.88 -0.44 5.15
N ASP A 115 -21.93 -0.79 5.87
CA ASP A 115 -22.15 -0.75 7.30
C ASP A 115 -21.41 -1.88 8.04
N HIS A 116 -20.51 -1.52 8.95
CA HIS A 116 -20.16 -2.35 10.10
C HIS A 116 -20.16 -1.50 11.36
N SER A 117 -21.33 -1.43 11.98
CA SER A 117 -21.50 -1.34 13.43
C SER A 117 -20.53 -2.30 14.14
N ALA A 118 -19.38 -1.79 14.56
CA ALA A 118 -18.60 -2.32 15.66
C ALA A 118 -18.36 -1.17 16.63
N ASP A 119 -19.18 -1.19 17.68
CA ASP A 119 -18.96 -0.62 19.01
C ASP A 119 -17.85 0.42 19.12
N CYS A 120 -18.27 1.69 19.25
CA CYS A 120 -17.41 2.81 19.56
C CYS A 120 -16.94 2.76 21.02
N ASP A 121 -16.23 1.71 21.42
CA ASP A 121 -15.41 1.79 22.60
C ASP A 121 -14.22 0.84 22.51
N SER A 122 -13.12 1.37 22.01
CA SER A 122 -11.80 0.85 22.30
C SER A 122 -10.84 2.00 22.17
N LYS A 123 -10.26 2.40 23.31
CA LYS A 123 -9.10 3.27 23.46
C LYS A 123 -7.93 2.70 22.65
N SER A 124 -7.96 2.88 21.32
CA SER A 124 -6.85 2.57 20.44
C SER A 124 -5.85 3.71 20.60
N LYS A 125 -4.69 3.39 21.16
CA LYS A 125 -3.66 4.37 21.50
C LYS A 125 -3.22 5.10 20.22
N MET A 126 -3.64 6.36 20.14
CA MET A 126 -3.20 7.40 19.21
C MET A 126 -1.68 7.36 19.00
N ILE A 127 -1.24 7.42 17.76
CA ILE A 127 0.14 7.77 17.42
C ILE A 127 0.11 9.19 16.87
N LYS A 128 0.74 10.11 17.62
CA LYS A 128 0.73 11.55 17.37
C LYS A 128 1.80 11.93 16.35
N TRP A 129 1.43 12.67 15.30
CA TRP A 129 2.34 13.11 14.24
C TRP A 129 3.54 13.93 14.76
N GLY A 130 3.38 14.72 15.83
CA GLY A 130 4.47 15.48 16.45
C GLY A 130 5.60 14.62 17.05
N GLN A 131 5.30 13.39 17.52
CA GLN A 131 6.31 12.49 18.09
C GLN A 131 7.24 11.86 17.02
N MET A 132 6.84 11.85 15.76
CA MET A 132 7.70 11.35 14.67
C MET A 132 8.86 12.30 14.34
N VAL A 133 8.75 13.58 14.70
CA VAL A 133 9.79 14.59 14.42
C VAL A 133 10.91 14.54 15.47
N THR A 134 10.64 14.07 16.69
CA THR A 134 11.57 14.17 17.83
C THR A 134 12.34 12.88 18.17
N SER A 135 11.92 11.71 17.68
CA SER A 135 12.62 10.44 17.99
C SER A 135 13.84 10.14 17.10
N SER A 136 14.21 11.04 16.19
CA SER A 136 15.50 10.98 15.51
C SER A 136 16.46 11.90 16.26
N LEU A 137 17.38 11.31 17.03
CA LEU A 137 18.72 11.80 17.42
C LEU A 137 19.07 11.35 18.84
N HIS A 138 19.69 10.17 18.96
CA HIS A 138 20.75 9.91 19.93
C HIS A 138 21.74 8.95 19.27
N MET A 139 22.69 9.54 18.54
CA MET A 139 23.99 8.94 18.31
C MET A 139 24.99 10.03 18.67
N ASP A 140 25.64 9.84 19.81
CA ASP A 140 26.73 10.66 20.29
C ASP A 140 27.85 10.71 19.27
N SER A 141 28.32 11.92 18.95
CA SER A 141 29.71 12.15 18.59
C SER A 141 30.02 13.63 18.81
N GLU A 142 30.87 13.88 19.77
CA GLU A 142 31.37 15.20 20.15
C GLU A 142 32.23 15.87 19.06
N HIS A 143 32.19 17.21 19.09
CA HIS A 143 33.25 18.18 18.77
C HIS A 143 33.99 18.11 17.42
N TYR A 144 33.81 19.17 16.59
CA TYR A 144 34.85 20.19 16.35
C TYR A 144 34.27 21.46 15.69
N SER A 145 34.92 22.60 15.99
CA SER A 145 34.49 24.00 15.84
C SER A 145 34.42 24.60 14.42
N LYS A 146 33.36 25.42 14.23
CA LYS A 146 33.31 26.87 13.90
C LYS A 146 34.24 27.49 12.82
N ASP A 147 33.60 28.01 11.76
CA ASP A 147 33.71 29.36 11.15
C ASP A 147 33.28 29.25 9.67
N GLY A 148 32.60 30.18 8.99
CA GLY A 148 32.17 31.54 9.23
C GLY A 148 31.81 32.16 7.87
N ARG A 149 30.94 33.18 7.87
CA ARG A 149 30.62 34.14 6.78
C ARG A 149 29.46 33.82 5.81
N SER A 150 28.35 34.47 6.17
CA SER A 150 27.28 35.00 5.32
C SER A 150 27.78 35.72 4.06
N ARG A 151 27.12 35.47 2.92
CA ARG A 151 27.00 36.42 1.80
C ARG A 151 25.65 36.25 1.11
N HIS A 152 24.86 37.32 1.11
CA HIS A 152 23.63 37.49 0.33
C HIS A 152 23.95 37.55 -1.17
N ILE A 153 23.33 36.66 -1.96
CA ILE A 153 23.22 36.80 -3.43
C ILE A 153 21.79 36.43 -3.84
N ARG A 154 21.28 37.23 -4.77
CA ARG A 154 19.89 37.37 -5.23
C ARG A 154 19.30 36.06 -5.77
N LYS A 155 18.02 35.86 -5.49
CA LYS A 155 17.25 34.62 -5.70
C LYS A 155 16.50 34.70 -7.03
N ASP A 156 17.09 34.15 -8.08
CA ASP A 156 16.38 33.84 -9.33
C ASP A 156 16.11 32.33 -9.45
N LYS A 157 15.02 32.03 -10.16
CA LYS A 157 14.34 30.73 -10.29
C LYS A 157 15.26 29.58 -10.73
N GLU A 158 15.62 28.69 -9.80
CA GLU A 158 16.07 27.32 -10.13
C GLU A 158 15.50 26.32 -9.13
N ASN A 159 14.31 25.77 -9.41
CA ASN A 159 13.67 24.74 -8.57
C ASN A 159 13.80 23.31 -9.15
N SER A 160 14.53 23.14 -10.26
CA SER A 160 14.75 21.85 -10.93
C SER A 160 16.07 21.18 -10.52
N GLY A 161 17.13 21.97 -10.26
CA GLY A 161 18.46 21.47 -9.89
C GLY A 161 18.49 20.75 -8.54
N HIS A 162 17.72 21.23 -7.56
CA HIS A 162 17.68 20.63 -6.21
C HIS A 162 17.15 19.19 -6.18
N LYS A 163 16.23 18.81 -7.10
CA LYS A 163 15.72 17.42 -7.19
C LYS A 163 16.77 16.42 -7.66
N LEU A 164 17.69 16.86 -8.53
CA LEU A 164 18.73 16.00 -9.11
C LEU A 164 19.80 15.65 -8.07
N GLN A 165 20.09 16.60 -7.18
CA GLN A 165 21.08 16.44 -6.12
C GLN A 165 20.54 15.58 -4.97
N ASP A 166 19.27 15.78 -4.59
CA ASP A 166 18.60 14.96 -3.57
C ASP A 166 18.47 13.48 -3.96
N ASP A 167 18.09 13.17 -5.21
CA ASP A 167 17.97 11.78 -5.66
C ASP A 167 19.35 11.09 -5.73
N MET A 168 20.41 11.79 -6.13
CA MET A 168 21.78 11.25 -6.16
C MET A 168 22.41 11.09 -4.77
N GLU A 169 22.20 12.04 -3.86
CA GLU A 169 22.72 11.94 -2.48
C GLU A 169 21.99 10.86 -1.68
N LEU A 170 20.69 10.66 -1.94
CA LEU A 170 19.91 9.56 -1.39
C LEU A 170 20.40 8.19 -1.90
N GLU A 171 20.82 8.09 -3.16
CA GLU A 171 21.44 6.89 -3.74
C GLU A 171 22.82 6.58 -3.11
N ARG A 172 23.60 7.60 -2.70
CA ARG A 172 24.93 7.41 -2.09
C ARG A 172 24.88 7.02 -0.61
N ARG A 173 23.84 7.46 0.14
CA ARG A 173 23.71 7.21 1.59
C ARG A 173 23.05 5.87 1.98
N GLN A 174 22.47 5.13 1.04
CA GLN A 174 21.67 3.94 1.37
C GLN A 174 22.41 2.65 1.01
N LYS A 175 23.18 2.11 1.97
CA LYS A 175 23.63 0.72 1.93
C LYS A 175 22.37 -0.17 1.86
N ALA A 176 22.30 -1.01 0.83
CA ALA A 176 21.11 -1.78 0.51
C ALA A 176 21.03 -3.03 1.38
N GLU A 177 20.57 -2.87 2.61
CA GLU A 177 20.30 -3.99 3.52
C GLU A 177 18.82 -4.40 3.43
N VAL A 178 18.58 -5.71 3.40
CA VAL A 178 17.26 -6.31 3.59
C VAL A 178 16.88 -6.07 5.06
N LEU A 179 15.71 -5.51 5.31
CA LEU A 179 15.27 -5.19 6.67
C LEU A 179 14.37 -6.29 7.20
N HIS A 180 14.62 -6.72 8.43
CA HIS A 180 13.78 -7.67 9.16
C HIS A 180 13.12 -6.98 10.35
N TYR A 181 11.82 -7.19 10.53
CA TYR A 181 11.04 -6.63 11.63
C TYR A 181 10.26 -7.72 12.35
N ARG A 182 10.48 -7.91 13.65
CA ARG A 182 9.74 -8.91 14.45
C ARG A 182 8.36 -8.38 14.81
N LEU A 183 7.33 -9.18 14.56
CA LEU A 183 5.96 -8.88 14.98
C LEU A 183 5.80 -9.24 16.46
N GLU A 184 5.46 -8.24 17.28
CA GLU A 184 5.10 -8.47 18.68
C GLU A 184 3.71 -9.10 18.76
N HIS A 185 3.59 -10.21 19.51
CA HIS A 185 2.29 -10.78 19.85
C HIS A 185 1.76 -10.03 21.07
N SER A 186 0.70 -9.24 20.88
CA SER A 186 -0.03 -8.68 22.02
C SER A 186 -0.77 -9.81 22.72
N HIS A 187 -0.72 -9.87 24.05
CA HIS A 187 -1.44 -10.88 24.86
C HIS A 187 -2.98 -10.65 24.89
N SER A 188 -3.49 -9.65 24.16
CA SER A 188 -4.91 -9.47 23.82
C SER A 188 -5.21 -10.11 22.46
N LYS A 189 -6.45 -10.55 22.22
CA LYS A 189 -6.91 -11.22 20.97
C LYS A 189 -6.87 -10.35 19.69
N THR A 190 -5.90 -9.45 19.57
CA THR A 190 -5.72 -8.48 18.50
C THR A 190 -4.62 -8.96 17.56
N SER A 191 -4.90 -9.01 16.26
CA SER A 191 -3.96 -9.38 15.19
C SER A 191 -2.62 -8.63 15.34
N PRO A 192 -1.49 -9.28 15.04
CA PRO A 192 -0.18 -8.66 15.24
C PRO A 192 -0.03 -7.44 14.31
N GLN A 193 0.16 -6.25 14.89
CA GLN A 193 0.13 -4.99 14.16
C GLN A 193 1.54 -4.56 13.74
N LEU A 194 1.79 -4.54 12.43
CA LEU A 194 2.92 -3.80 11.87
C LEU A 194 2.65 -2.30 12.10
N LYS A 195 3.53 -1.61 12.83
CA LYS A 195 3.43 -0.15 12.98
C LYS A 195 3.58 0.54 11.62
N HIS A 196 4.71 0.35 10.93
CA HIS A 196 4.91 0.83 9.54
C HIS A 196 6.00 0.04 8.82
N ASN A 197 5.92 -0.08 7.50
CA ASN A 197 7.10 -0.36 6.67
C ASN A 197 8.09 0.82 6.83
N PRO A 198 9.32 0.60 7.34
CA PRO A 198 10.26 1.68 7.67
C PRO A 198 10.60 2.58 6.47
N TRP A 199 10.67 1.98 5.28
CA TRP A 199 10.95 2.71 4.05
C TRP A 199 9.76 3.54 3.58
N SER A 200 8.56 2.97 3.65
CA SER A 200 7.33 3.68 3.32
C SER A 200 7.16 4.90 4.21
N LEU A 201 7.41 4.75 5.51
CA LEU A 201 7.29 5.82 6.48
C LEU A 201 8.19 7.01 6.13
N LYS A 202 9.46 6.76 5.78
CA LYS A 202 10.39 7.81 5.35
C LYS A 202 9.91 8.52 4.08
N CYS A 203 9.42 7.76 3.11
CA CYS A 203 8.87 8.31 1.87
C CYS A 203 7.60 9.14 2.12
N HIS A 204 6.73 8.69 3.03
CA HIS A 204 5.55 9.44 3.47
C HIS A 204 5.96 10.76 4.11
N GLN A 205 6.86 10.75 5.08
CA GLN A 205 7.35 11.96 5.75
C GLN A 205 7.90 12.99 4.76
N GLN A 206 8.76 12.56 3.83
CA GLN A 206 9.32 13.46 2.81
C GLN A 206 8.25 14.02 1.86
N HIS A 207 7.26 13.21 1.47
CA HIS A 207 6.18 13.67 0.61
C HIS A 207 5.29 14.69 1.33
N LEU A 208 4.87 14.37 2.56
CA LEU A 208 4.03 15.22 3.37
C LEU A 208 4.71 16.54 3.71
N GLN A 209 6.01 16.52 4.02
CA GLN A 209 6.79 17.74 4.25
C GLN A 209 6.79 18.66 3.02
N ARG A 210 7.02 18.11 1.82
CA ARG A 210 6.92 18.88 0.58
C ARG A 210 5.52 19.42 0.33
N MET A 211 4.48 18.64 0.63
CA MET A 211 3.11 19.13 0.50
C MET A 211 2.80 20.24 1.52
N LYS A 212 3.29 20.13 2.76
CA LYS A 212 3.17 21.17 3.80
C LYS A 212 3.83 22.48 3.38
N GLU A 213 5.04 22.42 2.82
CA GLU A 213 5.73 23.60 2.30
C GLU A 213 4.94 24.28 1.18
N ASN A 214 4.30 23.50 0.31
CA ASN A 214 3.44 23.99 -0.76
C ASN A 214 2.05 24.44 -0.27
N ALA A 215 1.58 23.94 0.89
CA ALA A 215 0.28 24.27 1.46
C ALA A 215 0.13 25.77 1.77
N LYS A 216 1.25 26.46 2.05
CA LYS A 216 1.32 27.92 2.21
C LYS A 216 0.78 28.70 1.00
N HIS A 217 0.78 28.08 -0.18
CA HIS A 217 0.30 28.68 -1.43
C HIS A 217 -0.95 27.99 -1.98
N ARG A 218 -1.23 26.75 -1.55
CA ARG A 218 -2.38 25.96 -2.00
C ARG A 218 -2.79 24.97 -0.90
N ASN A 219 -3.83 25.27 -0.15
CA ASN A 219 -4.27 24.40 0.95
C ASN A 219 -5.27 23.31 0.56
N GLN A 220 -5.59 23.16 -0.74
CA GLN A 220 -6.56 22.18 -1.21
C GLN A 220 -6.00 21.32 -2.34
N TYR A 221 -5.96 20.01 -2.09
CA TYR A 221 -5.44 18.99 -2.99
C TYR A 221 -6.55 18.03 -3.38
N LYS A 222 -6.51 17.49 -4.61
CA LYS A 222 -7.43 16.43 -5.03
C LYS A 222 -6.75 15.08 -4.86
N PHE A 223 -7.45 14.11 -4.30
CA PHE A 223 -6.98 12.75 -4.12
C PHE A 223 -7.94 11.77 -4.79
N ILE A 224 -7.40 10.78 -5.47
CA ILE A 224 -8.19 9.67 -6.03
C ILE A 224 -8.42 8.62 -4.94
N LEU A 225 -9.66 8.13 -4.82
CA LEU A 225 -10.03 7.02 -3.93
C LEU A 225 -9.97 5.70 -4.69
N LEU A 226 -9.29 4.71 -4.10
CA LEU A 226 -9.12 3.37 -4.65
C LEU A 226 -9.39 2.31 -3.59
N GLU A 227 -9.79 1.12 -4.01
CA GLU A 227 -9.89 -0.06 -3.16
C GLU A 227 -8.57 -0.37 -2.44
N ASN A 228 -8.66 -0.65 -1.14
CA ASN A 228 -7.56 -1.11 -0.32
C ASN A 228 -7.35 -2.62 -0.47
N LEU A 229 -6.52 -3.08 -1.40
CA LEU A 229 -6.34 -4.52 -1.66
C LEU A 229 -5.83 -5.35 -0.46
N THR A 230 -5.33 -4.73 0.62
CA THR A 230 -4.85 -5.45 1.81
C THR A 230 -5.90 -5.58 2.92
N TRP A 231 -7.10 -5.00 2.78
CA TRP A 231 -8.04 -4.84 3.90
C TRP A 231 -8.53 -6.16 4.54
N ARG A 232 -8.60 -7.24 3.74
CA ARG A 232 -9.03 -8.58 4.21
C ARG A 232 -7.89 -9.43 4.79
N HIS A 233 -6.66 -8.94 4.74
CA HIS A 233 -5.48 -9.75 5.07
C HIS A 233 -5.05 -9.47 6.51
N SER A 234 -4.80 -10.54 7.27
CA SER A 234 -4.31 -10.43 8.64
C SER A 234 -2.85 -10.00 8.67
N VAL A 235 -2.02 -10.60 7.81
CA VAL A 235 -0.60 -10.25 7.65
C VAL A 235 -0.29 -10.18 6.15
N PRO A 236 -0.57 -9.06 5.47
CA PRO A 236 -0.41 -8.98 4.02
C PRO A 236 1.05 -9.16 3.60
N CYS A 237 1.32 -10.10 2.70
CA CYS A 237 2.56 -10.17 1.93
C CYS A 237 2.34 -9.46 0.60
N VAL A 238 3.21 -8.52 0.24
CA VAL A 238 3.01 -7.62 -0.91
C VAL A 238 4.30 -7.54 -1.74
N LEU A 239 4.19 -7.78 -3.05
CA LEU A 239 5.28 -7.66 -4.02
C LEU A 239 4.88 -6.71 -5.16
N ASP A 240 5.65 -5.65 -5.36
CA ASP A 240 5.52 -4.69 -6.47
C ASP A 240 6.58 -5.01 -7.54
N LEU A 241 6.11 -5.45 -8.71
CA LEU A 241 6.92 -5.71 -9.89
C LEU A 241 6.63 -4.66 -10.95
N LYS A 242 7.64 -3.88 -11.33
CA LYS A 242 7.51 -2.89 -12.39
C LYS A 242 7.74 -3.53 -13.75
N MET A 243 6.79 -3.32 -14.66
CA MET A 243 6.73 -3.98 -15.96
C MET A 243 7.28 -3.09 -17.09
N GLY A 244 7.74 -3.75 -18.15
CA GLY A 244 8.17 -3.16 -19.41
C GLY A 244 9.68 -2.97 -19.51
N THR A 245 10.20 -3.21 -20.73
CA THR A 245 11.56 -2.83 -21.18
C THR A 245 11.68 -1.34 -21.48
N ARG A 246 10.54 -0.65 -21.65
CA ARG A 246 10.43 0.81 -21.78
C ARG A 246 9.52 1.36 -20.69
N GLN A 247 10.01 2.36 -19.96
CA GLN A 247 9.31 2.90 -18.79
C GLN A 247 8.93 4.37 -18.90
N HIS A 248 9.32 5.03 -19.98
CA HIS A 248 8.89 6.39 -20.27
C HIS A 248 7.72 6.39 -21.23
N GLY A 249 6.73 7.23 -20.94
CA GLY A 249 5.65 7.54 -21.88
C GLY A 249 6.16 8.36 -23.06
N ASP A 250 5.27 8.59 -24.01
CA ASP A 250 5.56 9.41 -25.20
C ASP A 250 5.57 10.92 -24.85
N ASP A 251 4.95 11.30 -23.74
CA ASP A 251 4.86 12.67 -23.21
C ASP A 251 5.95 13.02 -22.17
N ALA A 252 6.90 12.12 -21.94
CA ALA A 252 7.95 12.34 -20.94
C ALA A 252 8.96 13.40 -21.43
N SER A 253 9.32 14.35 -20.57
CA SER A 253 10.45 15.25 -20.85
C SER A 253 11.75 14.46 -21.05
N GLU A 254 12.68 15.00 -21.82
CA GLU A 254 13.95 14.31 -22.12
C GLU A 254 14.74 13.97 -20.84
N GLU A 255 14.72 14.83 -19.83
CA GLU A 255 15.31 14.57 -18.52
C GLU A 255 14.66 13.35 -17.82
N LYS A 256 13.32 13.31 -17.80
CA LYS A 256 12.55 12.22 -17.18
C LYS A 256 12.76 10.91 -17.93
N LYS A 257 12.78 10.99 -19.26
CA LYS A 257 13.05 9.87 -20.17
C LYS A 257 14.46 9.31 -19.96
N ALA A 258 15.49 10.15 -19.94
CA ALA A 258 16.87 9.74 -19.65
C ALA A 258 16.99 9.04 -18.29
N MET A 259 16.34 9.58 -17.26
CA MET A 259 16.31 8.96 -15.93
C MET A 259 15.62 7.58 -15.94
N GLN A 260 14.49 7.45 -16.61
CA GLN A 260 13.75 6.18 -16.70
C GLN A 260 14.51 5.14 -17.54
N ILE A 261 15.18 5.56 -18.62
CA ILE A 261 16.05 4.71 -19.43
C ILE A 261 17.21 4.19 -18.59
N ARG A 262 17.93 5.07 -17.88
CA ARG A 262 19.04 4.68 -16.99
C ARG A 262 18.57 3.66 -15.94
N LYS A 263 17.44 3.93 -15.27
CA LYS A 263 16.85 3.00 -14.28
C LYS A 263 16.48 1.65 -14.89
N CYS A 264 16.01 1.64 -16.15
CA CYS A 264 15.68 0.41 -16.87
C CYS A 264 16.94 -0.41 -17.16
N GLN A 265 17.95 0.24 -17.77
CA GLN A 265 19.22 -0.37 -18.16
C GLN A 265 20.01 -0.93 -16.98
N GLN A 266 19.94 -0.28 -15.81
CA GLN A 266 20.63 -0.69 -14.60
C GLN A 266 19.88 -1.75 -13.79
N SER A 267 18.91 -2.46 -14.38
CA SER A 267 18.06 -3.41 -13.67
C SER A 267 17.66 -4.58 -14.57
N THR A 268 17.01 -5.57 -13.99
CA THR A 268 16.42 -6.70 -14.73
C THR A 268 15.38 -6.29 -15.77
N SER A 269 14.82 -5.07 -15.71
CA SER A 269 13.87 -4.57 -16.70
C SER A 269 14.42 -4.58 -18.13
N ALA A 270 15.72 -4.31 -18.32
CA ALA A 270 16.32 -4.32 -19.66
C ALA A 270 16.43 -5.73 -20.25
N LEU A 271 16.60 -6.76 -19.41
CA LEU A 271 16.83 -8.13 -19.84
C LEU A 271 15.52 -8.93 -19.98
N ILE A 272 14.63 -8.82 -19.01
CA ILE A 272 13.42 -9.66 -18.91
C ILE A 272 12.12 -8.84 -18.84
N GLY A 273 12.19 -7.52 -19.00
CA GLY A 273 11.00 -6.67 -19.01
C GLY A 273 10.30 -6.53 -17.64
N VAL A 274 10.93 -6.95 -16.54
CA VAL A 274 10.39 -6.84 -15.18
C VAL A 274 11.49 -6.58 -14.16
N ARG A 275 11.18 -5.82 -13.09
CA ARG A 275 12.05 -5.69 -11.91
C ARG A 275 11.29 -5.54 -10.61
N LEU A 276 11.90 -5.95 -9.50
CA LEU A 276 11.39 -5.74 -8.15
C LEU A 276 11.48 -4.26 -7.77
N CYS A 277 10.37 -3.67 -7.33
CA CYS A 277 10.30 -2.29 -6.84
C CYS A 277 9.95 -2.20 -5.35
N GLY A 278 9.48 -3.28 -4.75
CA GLY A 278 9.13 -3.33 -3.34
C GLY A 278 8.66 -4.72 -2.95
N MET A 279 9.02 -5.16 -1.75
CA MET A 279 8.58 -6.44 -1.20
C MET A 279 8.38 -6.31 0.30
N GLN A 280 7.32 -6.93 0.80
CA GLN A 280 7.03 -7.21 2.21
C GLN A 280 6.58 -8.66 2.27
N VAL A 281 7.30 -9.52 2.99
CA VAL A 281 6.95 -10.93 3.15
C VAL A 281 7.03 -11.35 4.61
N TYR A 282 6.08 -12.15 5.06
CA TYR A 282 6.01 -12.65 6.42
C TYR A 282 6.60 -14.05 6.53
N HIS A 283 7.55 -14.20 7.46
CA HIS A 283 8.18 -15.45 7.83
C HIS A 283 7.59 -15.94 9.16
N SER A 284 6.84 -17.03 9.08
CA SER A 284 6.03 -17.60 10.17
C SER A 284 6.85 -18.36 11.22
N ASP A 285 8.02 -18.88 10.84
CA ASP A 285 8.99 -19.51 11.74
C ASP A 285 9.59 -18.52 12.75
N THR A 286 9.93 -17.33 12.27
CA THR A 286 10.61 -16.28 13.03
C THR A 286 9.68 -15.18 13.49
N THR A 287 8.42 -15.21 13.04
CA THR A 287 7.41 -14.17 13.24
C THR A 287 7.90 -12.80 12.78
N GLN A 288 8.63 -12.76 11.67
CA GLN A 288 9.26 -11.55 11.13
C GLN A 288 8.69 -11.15 9.77
N LEU A 289 8.68 -9.85 9.49
CA LEU A 289 8.48 -9.29 8.17
C LEU A 289 9.85 -8.94 7.56
N MET A 290 10.11 -9.48 6.38
CA MET A 290 11.25 -9.11 5.55
C MET A 290 10.81 -8.07 4.52
N PHE A 291 11.62 -7.02 4.37
CA PHE A 291 11.37 -5.94 3.41
C PHE A 291 12.52 -5.80 2.42
N MET A 292 12.18 -5.70 1.13
CA MET A 292 13.12 -5.31 0.07
C MET A 292 12.61 -4.06 -0.62
N ASN A 293 13.44 -3.02 -0.68
CA ASN A 293 13.07 -1.76 -1.34
C ASN A 293 13.50 -1.72 -2.81
N LYS A 294 13.07 -0.68 -3.54
CA LYS A 294 13.42 -0.46 -4.95
C LYS A 294 14.91 -0.36 -5.24
N TYR A 295 15.74 0.06 -4.28
CA TYR A 295 17.18 0.22 -4.50
C TYR A 295 17.87 -1.14 -4.46
N HIS A 296 17.44 -2.02 -3.55
CA HIS A 296 17.83 -3.41 -3.57
C HIS A 296 17.35 -4.10 -4.85
N GLY A 297 16.07 -3.94 -5.20
CA GLY A 297 15.50 -4.53 -6.41
C GLY A 297 16.19 -4.11 -7.72
N ARG A 298 16.75 -2.90 -7.80
CA ARG A 298 17.55 -2.45 -8.95
C ARG A 298 18.89 -3.18 -9.08
N LYS A 299 19.49 -3.63 -7.98
CA LYS A 299 20.81 -4.30 -7.96
C LYS A 299 20.72 -5.79 -8.28
N LEU A 300 19.51 -6.36 -8.35
CA LEU A 300 19.32 -7.78 -8.60
C LEU A 300 19.79 -8.17 -9.99
N THR A 301 20.50 -9.30 -10.06
CA THR A 301 20.75 -10.04 -11.30
C THR A 301 19.53 -10.88 -11.65
N LEU A 302 19.55 -11.57 -12.80
CA LEU A 302 18.48 -12.52 -13.15
C LEU A 302 18.33 -13.63 -12.09
N LEU A 303 19.44 -14.16 -11.58
CA LEU A 303 19.43 -15.14 -10.50
C LEU A 303 18.86 -14.55 -9.21
N GLY A 304 19.36 -13.38 -8.79
CA GLY A 304 18.86 -12.70 -7.60
C GLY A 304 17.37 -12.33 -7.69
N PHE A 305 16.86 -12.04 -8.89
CA PHE A 305 15.42 -11.83 -9.09
C PHE A 305 14.61 -13.12 -8.89
N LYS A 306 15.11 -14.28 -9.37
CA LYS A 306 14.48 -15.58 -9.12
C LYS A 306 14.48 -15.92 -7.62
N GLU A 307 15.59 -15.67 -6.94
CA GLU A 307 15.71 -15.86 -5.49
C GLU A 307 14.74 -14.95 -4.72
N ALA A 308 14.60 -13.69 -5.12
CA ALA A 308 13.64 -12.78 -4.51
C ALA A 308 12.18 -13.25 -4.70
N LEU A 309 11.84 -13.80 -5.87
CA LEU A 309 10.53 -14.42 -6.09
C LEU A 309 10.34 -15.67 -5.21
N PHE A 310 11.37 -16.51 -5.08
CA PHE A 310 11.33 -17.66 -4.19
C PHE A 310 11.08 -17.22 -2.74
N GLN A 311 11.84 -16.24 -2.25
CA GLN A 311 11.66 -15.66 -0.92
C GLN A 311 10.27 -15.08 -0.73
N PHE A 312 9.71 -14.40 -1.74
CA PHE A 312 8.35 -13.84 -1.66
C PHE A 312 7.28 -14.92 -1.43
N PHE A 313 7.43 -16.11 -2.00
CA PHE A 313 6.48 -17.22 -1.82
C PHE A 313 6.89 -18.19 -0.69
N HIS A 314 8.00 -17.94 0.01
CA HIS A 314 8.47 -18.76 1.12
C HIS A 314 7.93 -18.25 2.46
N SER A 315 7.37 -19.14 3.29
CA SER A 315 6.80 -18.77 4.60
C SER A 315 7.82 -18.75 5.75
N GLY A 316 9.10 -18.87 5.43
CA GLY A 316 10.18 -19.21 6.38
C GLY A 316 10.29 -20.71 6.67
N ARG A 317 9.17 -21.45 6.65
CA ARG A 317 9.15 -22.91 6.87
C ARG A 317 9.11 -23.72 5.58
N ARG A 318 8.34 -23.26 4.59
CA ARG A 318 8.15 -23.96 3.32
C ARG A 318 7.85 -22.98 2.19
N LEU A 319 8.07 -23.44 0.96
CA LEU A 319 7.55 -22.77 -0.23
C LEU A 319 6.03 -22.96 -0.32
N ARG A 320 5.28 -21.87 -0.49
CA ARG A 320 3.82 -21.87 -0.60
C ARG A 320 3.36 -22.18 -2.03
N HIS A 321 3.57 -23.43 -2.45
CA HIS A 321 3.21 -23.90 -3.79
C HIS A 321 1.74 -23.67 -4.16
N GLU A 322 0.85 -23.68 -3.17
CA GLU A 322 -0.58 -23.43 -3.36
C GLU A 322 -0.90 -22.04 -3.92
N LEU A 323 0.02 -21.07 -3.77
CA LEU A 323 -0.14 -19.71 -4.30
C LEU A 323 0.28 -19.59 -5.76
N LEU A 324 1.13 -20.48 -6.26
CA LEU A 324 1.74 -20.34 -7.59
C LEU A 324 0.70 -20.52 -8.71
N SER A 325 -0.14 -21.56 -8.61
CA SER A 325 -1.15 -21.84 -9.63
C SER A 325 -2.20 -20.71 -9.76
N PRO A 326 -2.81 -20.19 -8.66
CA PRO A 326 -3.71 -19.03 -8.74
C PRO A 326 -3.06 -17.78 -9.33
N VAL A 327 -1.81 -17.49 -8.97
CA VAL A 327 -1.07 -16.34 -9.51
C VAL A 327 -0.85 -16.51 -11.02
N LEU A 328 -0.37 -17.67 -11.46
CA LEU A 328 -0.13 -17.95 -12.88
C LEU A 328 -1.44 -17.91 -13.70
N SER A 329 -2.53 -18.45 -13.17
CA SER A 329 -3.85 -18.36 -13.82
C SER A 329 -4.25 -16.91 -14.03
N ARG A 330 -4.17 -16.08 -12.98
CA ARG A 330 -4.56 -14.67 -13.04
C ARG A 330 -3.67 -13.85 -13.97
N LEU A 331 -2.37 -14.18 -14.06
CA LEU A 331 -1.45 -13.56 -15.02
C LEU A 331 -1.81 -13.90 -16.47
N ARG A 332 -2.17 -15.16 -16.77
CA ARG A 332 -2.61 -15.58 -18.11
C ARG A 332 -3.92 -14.90 -18.52
N GLU A 333 -4.89 -14.82 -17.61
CA GLU A 333 -6.14 -14.11 -17.90
C GLU A 333 -5.91 -12.62 -18.15
N MET A 334 -5.01 -11.99 -17.39
CA MET A 334 -4.65 -10.59 -17.57
C MET A 334 -3.91 -10.38 -18.90
N GLN A 335 -3.01 -11.29 -19.26
CA GLN A 335 -2.34 -11.26 -20.56
C GLN A 335 -3.37 -11.31 -21.71
N ALA A 336 -4.31 -12.26 -21.68
CA ALA A 336 -5.35 -12.36 -22.69
C ALA A 336 -6.22 -11.09 -22.77
N ALA A 337 -6.57 -10.50 -21.62
CA ALA A 337 -7.31 -9.23 -21.59
C ALA A 337 -6.51 -8.05 -22.17
N LEU A 338 -5.21 -7.99 -21.91
CA LEU A 338 -4.31 -6.96 -22.45
C LEU A 338 -4.09 -7.12 -23.95
N GLU A 339 -3.93 -8.36 -24.45
CA GLU A 339 -3.79 -8.66 -25.88
C GLU A 339 -5.04 -8.28 -26.67
N ALA A 340 -6.22 -8.38 -26.05
CA ALA A 340 -7.48 -7.93 -26.63
C ALA A 340 -7.71 -6.40 -26.54
N CYS A 341 -6.86 -5.66 -25.83
CA CYS A 341 -6.98 -4.20 -25.67
C CYS A 341 -6.15 -3.44 -26.72
N GLU A 342 -6.80 -2.86 -27.73
CA GLU A 342 -6.11 -2.20 -28.85
C GLU A 342 -5.58 -0.79 -28.53
N SER A 343 -6.13 -0.12 -27.50
CA SER A 343 -5.95 1.34 -27.31
C SER A 343 -5.15 1.74 -26.06
N TYR A 344 -4.47 0.81 -25.37
CA TYR A 344 -3.75 1.09 -24.13
C TYR A 344 -2.26 0.76 -24.23
N ARG A 345 -1.41 1.65 -23.73
CA ARG A 345 0.01 1.41 -23.49
C ARG A 345 0.35 1.75 -22.04
N PHE A 346 0.88 0.76 -21.34
CA PHE A 346 1.21 0.87 -19.92
C PHE A 346 2.71 1.09 -19.75
N TYR A 347 3.09 2.32 -19.38
CA TYR A 347 4.48 2.66 -19.08
C TYR A 347 4.66 2.83 -17.56
N SER A 348 5.76 2.32 -17.01
CA SER A 348 6.05 2.40 -15.56
C SER A 348 4.94 1.85 -14.65
N SER A 349 4.03 1.03 -15.18
CA SER A 349 2.99 0.37 -14.40
C SER A 349 3.56 -0.82 -13.65
N SER A 350 2.89 -1.23 -12.57
CA SER A 350 3.34 -2.33 -11.73
C SER A 350 2.28 -3.43 -11.67
N LEU A 351 2.73 -4.67 -11.58
CA LEU A 351 1.94 -5.78 -11.07
C LEU A 351 2.13 -5.86 -9.57
N LEU A 352 1.01 -5.97 -8.85
CA LEU A 352 1.01 -6.12 -7.41
C LEU A 352 0.51 -7.52 -7.09
N ILE A 353 1.36 -8.34 -6.46
CA ILE A 353 0.99 -9.67 -5.99
C ILE A 353 0.81 -9.59 -4.48
N ILE A 354 -0.37 -10.00 -3.99
CA ILE A 354 -0.75 -9.91 -2.59
C ILE A 354 -1.32 -11.25 -2.14
N TYR A 355 -0.94 -11.69 -0.95
CA TYR A 355 -1.55 -12.84 -0.28
C TYR A 355 -1.50 -12.67 1.25
N ASP A 356 -2.28 -13.46 1.99
CA ASP A 356 -2.22 -13.43 3.47
C ASP A 356 -1.09 -14.35 3.96
N GLY A 357 -0.12 -13.77 4.66
CA GLY A 357 0.97 -14.48 5.31
C GLY A 357 0.51 -15.26 6.54
N ALA A 358 -0.61 -14.89 7.15
CA ALA A 358 -1.19 -15.70 8.22
C ALA A 358 -1.69 -17.03 7.65
N SER A 359 -1.38 -18.13 8.35
CA SER A 359 -1.99 -19.42 8.01
C SER A 359 -3.49 -19.31 8.19
N HIS A 360 -4.28 -19.71 7.19
CA HIS A 360 -5.69 -19.97 7.40
C HIS A 360 -5.82 -21.04 8.47
N ARG A 361 -6.13 -20.63 9.71
CA ARG A 361 -6.72 -21.56 10.66
C ARG A 361 -7.97 -22.06 9.94
N LYS A 362 -7.97 -23.32 9.51
CA LYS A 362 -9.21 -23.99 9.12
C LYS A 362 -10.14 -23.72 10.29
N HIS A 363 -11.13 -22.85 10.12
CA HIS A 363 -12.25 -22.83 11.03
C HIS A 363 -12.84 -24.21 10.86
N THR A 364 -12.45 -25.14 11.72
CA THR A 364 -13.23 -26.32 12.01
C THR A 364 -14.56 -25.76 12.44
N ARG A 365 -15.47 -25.69 11.47
CA ARG A 365 -16.87 -25.47 11.71
C ARG A 365 -17.22 -26.59 12.66
N ARG A 366 -17.30 -26.29 13.96
CA ARG A 366 -17.83 -27.21 14.96
C ARG A 366 -19.24 -27.52 14.47
N ARG A 367 -19.38 -28.61 13.71
CA ARG A 367 -20.66 -29.28 13.56
C ARG A 367 -20.97 -29.75 14.96
N THR A 368 -21.80 -28.99 15.65
CA THR A 368 -22.63 -29.54 16.72
C THR A 368 -23.56 -30.51 16.04
N GLN A 369 -23.16 -31.78 15.99
CA GLN A 369 -24.11 -32.87 15.83
C GLN A 369 -23.49 -34.10 16.48
N ASP A 370 -24.12 -34.52 17.56
CA ASP A 370 -23.97 -35.86 18.12
C ASP A 370 -23.98 -36.90 16.99
N GLY A 371 -22.96 -37.77 16.98
CA GLY A 371 -22.85 -38.85 16.02
C GLY A 371 -21.44 -39.39 15.98
N LEU A 372 -21.30 -40.62 16.46
CA LEU A 372 -20.08 -41.40 16.74
C LEU A 372 -19.24 -41.77 15.50
N SER A 373 -18.01 -42.24 15.77
CA SER A 373 -17.03 -42.98 14.92
C SER A 373 -16.24 -42.14 13.89
N GLU A 374 -14.96 -42.36 13.62
CA GLU A 374 -13.92 -43.30 14.08
C GLU A 374 -12.55 -42.69 13.66
N ASP A 375 -11.48 -43.15 14.31
CA ASP A 375 -10.09 -42.70 14.15
C ASP A 375 -9.53 -42.86 12.72
N GLU A 376 -8.82 -41.85 12.24
CA GLU A 376 -7.76 -42.03 11.23
C GLU A 376 -6.55 -41.19 11.67
N GLU A 377 -5.58 -41.88 12.28
CA GLU A 377 -4.21 -41.42 12.47
C GLU A 377 -3.51 -41.49 11.10
N GLU A 378 -3.04 -40.37 10.55
CA GLU A 378 -2.06 -40.40 9.46
C GLU A 378 -0.66 -40.44 10.08
N GLU A 379 0.01 -41.60 9.95
CA GLU A 379 1.43 -41.80 10.22
C GLU A 379 2.28 -41.02 9.19
N ASP A 380 3.15 -40.13 9.68
CA ASP A 380 4.25 -39.55 8.91
C ASP A 380 5.38 -40.58 8.79
N ASP A 381 5.52 -41.21 7.61
CA ASP A 381 6.69 -42.03 7.27
C ASP A 381 7.90 -41.13 6.95
N GLU A 382 8.83 -41.00 7.91
CA GLU A 382 10.19 -40.52 7.68
C GLU A 382 11.09 -41.66 7.18
N GLU A 383 11.29 -41.73 5.86
CA GLU A 383 12.28 -42.65 5.28
C GLU A 383 13.71 -42.08 5.46
N LYS A 384 14.46 -42.68 6.39
CA LYS A 384 15.90 -42.48 6.55
C LYS A 384 16.65 -43.09 5.37
N VAL A 385 17.40 -42.28 4.64
CA VAL A 385 18.46 -42.77 3.75
C VAL A 385 19.79 -42.72 4.52
N GLU A 386 20.19 -43.88 5.03
CA GLU A 386 21.59 -44.19 5.34
C GLU A 386 22.28 -44.64 4.04
N THR A 387 23.41 -44.03 3.73
CA THR A 387 24.44 -44.66 2.88
C THR A 387 25.79 -44.37 3.49
N GLU A 388 26.42 -45.43 4.01
CA GLU A 388 27.88 -45.57 4.14
C GLU A 388 28.55 -45.64 2.76
#